data_AF-A0A533VEE0-F1
#
_entry.id   AF-A0A533VEE0-F1
#
_cell.length_a   1.000
_cell.length_b   1.000
_cell.length_c   1.000
_cell.angle_alpha   90.00
_cell.angle_beta   90.00
_cell.angle_gamma   90.00
#
_symmetry.space_group_name_H-M   'P 1'
#
loop_
_entity.id
_entity.type
_entity.pdbx_description
1 polymer ?
#
loop_
_entity_poly.entity_id
_entity_poly.type
_entity_poly.pdbx_seq_one_letter_code
_entity_poly.pdbx_strand_id
1 'polypeptide(L)'
;MSPIFPSLKCHLFEPSKKIIWTIVGKHHEYWLDLDLGYCSCDDYYFRTLSGKGMCYHLDFIKEKTNSRVDIVHFSDSEYYDFVKSVVNDNSLMIRNEKIGLG
;
A
#
# COMPACT_ATOMS: atom_id res chain seq x y z
N MET A 1 16.38 15.39 -11.39
CA MET A 1 15.19 15.03 -10.60
C MET A 1 15.49 13.69 -9.96
N SER A 2 15.53 13.59 -8.63
CA SER A 2 15.75 12.32 -7.95
C SER A 2 14.63 11.33 -8.31
N PRO A 3 14.91 10.02 -8.49
CA PRO A 3 13.85 9.05 -8.68
C PRO A 3 12.94 9.08 -7.45
N ILE A 4 11.64 9.29 -7.66
CA ILE A 4 10.65 9.11 -6.60
C ILE A 4 10.56 7.60 -6.38
N PHE A 5 11.35 7.09 -5.44
CA PHE A 5 11.25 5.69 -5.03
C PHE A 5 10.00 5.52 -4.18
N PRO A 6 9.24 4.42 -4.36
CA PRO A 6 8.14 4.10 -3.47
C PRO A 6 8.62 3.99 -2.02
N SER A 7 7.76 4.35 -1.06
CA SER A 7 8.05 4.14 0.37
C SER A 7 7.11 3.09 0.95
N LEU A 8 7.69 2.05 1.57
CA LEU A 8 6.94 1.01 2.28
C LEU A 8 6.70 1.43 3.73
N LYS A 9 5.43 1.40 4.14
CA LYS A 9 4.98 1.76 5.49
C LYS A 9 4.39 0.56 6.20
N CYS A 10 4.78 0.41 7.47
CA CYS A 10 4.23 -0.56 8.41
C CYS A 10 3.37 0.17 9.43
N HIS A 11 2.06 -0.07 9.44
CA HIS A 11 1.14 0.51 10.42
C HIS A 11 0.90 -0.53 11.52
N LEU A 12 1.57 -0.36 12.66
CA LEU A 12 1.54 -1.28 13.79
C LEU A 12 0.50 -0.81 14.83
N PHE A 13 -0.49 -1.64 15.10
CA PHE A 13 -1.54 -1.37 16.07
C PHE A 13 -1.23 -2.05 17.41
N GLU A 14 -1.31 -1.30 18.50
CA GLU A 14 -1.00 -1.76 19.84
C GLU A 14 -2.23 -1.70 20.77
N PRO A 15 -2.42 -2.70 21.66
CA PRO A 15 -1.50 -3.78 21.99
C PRO A 15 -1.63 -5.02 21.10
N SER A 16 -2.61 -5.11 20.19
CA SER A 16 -2.87 -6.37 19.44
C SER A 16 -1.75 -6.81 18.50
N LYS A 17 -0.82 -5.93 18.18
CA LYS A 17 0.26 -6.14 17.20
C LYS A 17 -0.26 -6.46 15.80
N LYS A 18 -1.47 -6.01 15.46
CA LYS A 18 -1.94 -6.06 14.06
C LYS A 18 -1.04 -5.17 13.22
N ILE A 19 -0.80 -5.59 11.98
CA ILE A 19 0.00 -4.84 11.02
C ILE A 19 -0.83 -4.65 9.75
N ILE A 20 -0.81 -3.43 9.21
CA ILE A 20 -1.27 -3.14 7.85
C ILE A 20 -0.08 -2.58 7.08
N TRP A 21 0.12 -3.07 5.86
CA TRP A 21 1.18 -2.62 4.97
C TRP A 21 0.62 -1.70 3.89
N THR A 22 1.25 -0.55 3.69
CA THR A 22 0.96 0.30 2.53
C THR A 22 2.24 0.70 1.81
N ILE A 23 2.11 1.01 0.52
CA ILE A 23 3.19 1.57 -0.29
C ILE A 23 2.75 2.89 -0.91
N VAL A 24 3.52 3.94 -0.64
CA VAL A 24 3.30 5.26 -1.22
C VAL A 24 4.02 5.29 -2.56
N GLY A 25 3.26 5.20 -3.65
CA GLY A 25 3.76 5.36 -5.01
C GLY A 25 3.85 6.83 -5.42
N LYS A 26 4.07 7.08 -6.71
CA LYS A 26 4.17 8.44 -7.26
C LYS A 26 2.89 9.27 -7.11
N HIS A 27 1.74 8.62 -7.16
CA HIS A 27 0.44 9.28 -7.27
C HIS A 27 -0.48 8.98 -6.08
N HIS A 28 -0.43 7.75 -5.56
CA HIS A 28 -1.37 7.24 -4.56
C HIS A 28 -0.67 6.30 -3.58
N GLU A 29 -1.34 6.03 -2.47
CA GLU A 29 -0.98 4.99 -1.54
C GLU A 29 -1.80 3.73 -1.83
N TYR A 30 -1.14 2.57 -1.76
CA TYR A 30 -1.74 1.28 -2.07
C TYR A 30 -1.59 0.33 -0.88
N TRP A 31 -2.64 -0.44 -0.61
CA TRP A 31 -2.60 -1.53 0.37
C TRP A 31 -1.85 -2.72 -0.22
N LEU A 32 -1.03 -3.36 0.63
CA LEU A 32 -0.30 -4.58 0.34
C LEU A 32 -0.68 -5.72 1.29
N ASP A 33 -0.62 -6.93 0.77
CA ASP A 33 -0.44 -8.14 1.57
C ASP A 33 0.85 -8.80 1.09
N LEU A 34 1.90 -8.76 1.92
CA LEU A 34 3.23 -9.21 1.55
C LEU A 34 3.32 -10.74 1.44
N ASP A 35 2.56 -11.46 2.26
CA ASP A 35 2.56 -12.92 2.28
C ASP A 35 1.85 -13.48 1.04
N LEU A 36 0.76 -12.82 0.63
CA LEU A 36 0.04 -13.14 -0.61
C LEU A 36 0.70 -12.54 -1.86
N GLY A 37 1.69 -11.66 -1.70
CA GLY A 37 2.28 -10.91 -2.81
C GLY A 37 1.22 -10.07 -3.55
N TYR A 38 0.30 -9.46 -2.81
CA TYR A 38 -0.80 -8.65 -3.33
C TYR A 38 -0.50 -7.16 -3.21
N CYS A 39 -0.98 -6.39 -4.20
CA CYS A 39 -0.97 -4.93 -4.18
C CYS A 39 -2.29 -4.40 -4.76
N SER A 40 -2.86 -3.37 -4.14
CA SER A 40 -4.13 -2.79 -4.59
C SER A 40 -4.01 -1.86 -5.82
N CYS A 41 -2.82 -1.71 -6.42
CA CYS A 41 -2.65 -0.88 -7.62
C CYS A 41 -3.26 -1.54 -8.87
N ASP A 42 -3.69 -0.73 -9.84
CA ASP A 42 -4.30 -1.22 -11.10
C ASP A 42 -3.42 -2.25 -11.83
N ASP A 43 -2.11 -2.01 -11.89
CA ASP A 43 -1.15 -2.93 -12.51
C ASP A 43 -1.16 -4.33 -11.88
N TYR A 44 -1.50 -4.46 -10.60
CA TYR A 44 -1.64 -5.78 -9.99
C TYR A 44 -2.77 -6.56 -10.66
N TYR A 45 -3.93 -5.93 -10.83
CA TYR A 45 -5.09 -6.57 -11.42
C TYR A 45 -4.90 -6.88 -12.91
N PHE A 46 -4.36 -5.92 -13.68
CA PHE A 46 -4.21 -6.07 -15.14
C PHE A 46 -2.98 -6.88 -15.56
N ARG A 47 -1.91 -6.88 -14.74
CA ARG A 47 -0.62 -7.50 -15.07
C ARG A 47 -0.30 -8.68 -14.17
N THR A 48 -0.15 -8.44 -12.86
CA THR A 48 0.32 -9.47 -11.90
C THR A 48 -0.64 -10.64 -11.83
N LEU A 49 -1.92 -10.36 -11.57
CA LEU A 49 -2.96 -11.37 -11.45
C LEU A 49 -3.18 -12.14 -12.75
N SER A 50 -2.97 -11.48 -13.89
CA SER A 50 -3.04 -12.09 -15.23
C SER A 50 -1.78 -12.87 -15.63
N GLY A 51 -0.77 -12.97 -14.75
CA GLY A 51 0.49 -13.68 -15.03
C GLY A 51 1.42 -12.97 -16.01
N LYS A 52 1.17 -11.70 -16.37
CA LYS A 52 1.95 -10.92 -17.36
C LYS A 52 3.19 -10.23 -16.75
N GLY A 53 3.60 -10.65 -15.57
CA GLY A 53 4.67 -10.04 -14.77
C GLY A 53 4.14 -9.25 -13.58
N MET A 54 5.03 -8.94 -12.64
CA MET A 54 4.68 -8.28 -11.39
C MET A 54 4.46 -6.78 -11.57
N CYS A 55 3.67 -6.18 -10.68
CA CYS A 55 3.58 -4.72 -10.59
C CYS A 55 4.85 -4.16 -9.97
N TYR A 56 5.22 -2.96 -10.39
CA TYR A 56 6.50 -2.36 -9.99
C TYR A 56 6.63 -2.16 -8.48
N HIS A 57 5.51 -2.04 -7.75
CA HIS A 57 5.51 -1.95 -6.29
C HIS A 57 6.00 -3.22 -5.62
N LEU A 58 5.49 -4.38 -6.05
CA LEU A 58 5.92 -5.67 -5.52
C LEU A 58 7.33 -6.01 -5.98
N ASP A 59 7.71 -5.63 -7.20
CA ASP A 59 9.10 -5.77 -7.68
C ASP A 59 10.05 -4.94 -6.82
N PHE A 60 9.70 -3.68 -6.54
CA PHE A 60 10.47 -2.81 -5.65
C PHE A 60 10.68 -3.44 -4.27
N ILE A 61 9.63 -4.00 -3.66
CA ILE A 61 9.72 -4.64 -2.34
C ILE A 61 10.62 -5.87 -2.38
N LYS A 62 10.49 -6.72 -3.42
CA LYS A 62 11.34 -7.91 -3.58
C LYS A 62 12.82 -7.56 -3.76
N GLU A 63 13.10 -6.54 -4.58
CA GLU A 63 14.47 -6.11 -4.87
C GLU A 63 15.10 -5.31 -3.71
N LYS A 64 14.28 -4.64 -2.89
CA LYS A 64 14.73 -3.78 -1.78
C LYS A 64 14.46 -4.41 -0.43
N THR A 65 14.95 -5.63 -0.20
CA THR A 65 14.91 -6.34 1.10
C THR A 65 15.50 -5.56 2.28
N ASN A 66 16.28 -4.49 2.03
CA ASN A 66 16.83 -3.57 3.04
C ASN A 66 16.31 -2.11 2.93
N SER A 67 15.18 -1.89 2.26
CA SER A 67 14.57 -0.55 2.28
C SER A 67 14.18 -0.17 3.71
N ARG A 68 14.44 1.08 4.08
CA ARG A 68 14.00 1.62 5.37
C ARG A 68 12.47 1.54 5.41
N VAL A 69 11.95 0.69 6.29
CA VAL A 69 10.51 0.61 6.56
C VAL A 69 10.16 1.70 7.56
N ASP A 70 9.25 2.58 7.17
CA ASP A 70 8.68 3.56 8.09
C ASP A 70 7.60 2.87 8.93
N ILE A 71 7.88 2.66 10.22
CA ILE A 71 6.91 2.10 11.16
C ILE A 71 6.13 3.26 11.78
N VAL A 72 4.81 3.20 11.66
CA VAL A 72 3.86 4.13 12.26
C VAL A 72 3.07 3.36 13.31
N HIS A 73 3.07 3.87 14.53
CA HIS A 73 2.37 3.25 15.66
C HIS A 73 0.97 3.84 15.81
N PHE A 74 -0.01 2.96 16.00
CA PHE A 74 -1.41 3.30 16.25
C PHE A 74 -1.91 2.56 17.49
N SER A 75 -2.95 3.11 18.13
CA SER A 75 -3.73 2.36 19.10
C SER A 75 -4.71 1.40 18.40
N ASP A 76 -5.04 0.29 19.04
CA ASP A 76 -6.08 -0.63 18.54
C ASP A 76 -7.44 0.07 18.33
N SER A 77 -7.74 1.14 19.07
CA SER A 77 -8.95 1.95 18.86
C SER A 77 -8.99 2.64 17.51
N GLU A 78 -7.83 2.90 16.88
CA GLU A 78 -7.74 3.54 15.56
C GLU A 78 -7.84 2.53 14.41
N TYR A 79 -7.80 1.22 14.70
CA TYR A 79 -7.74 0.18 13.68
C TYR A 79 -8.90 0.24 12.69
N TYR A 80 -10.13 0.35 13.19
CA TYR A 80 -11.31 0.36 12.34
C TYR A 80 -11.34 1.58 11.41
N ASP A 81 -11.07 2.77 11.95
CA ASP A 81 -11.09 4.02 11.18
C ASP A 81 -9.94 4.07 10.17
N PHE A 82 -8.78 3.52 10.52
CA PHE A 82 -7.67 3.36 9.60
C PHE A 82 -8.02 2.45 8.43
N VAL A 83 -8.52 1.23 8.71
CA VAL A 83 -8.92 0.27 7.66
C VAL A 83 -10.00 0.88 6.76
N LYS A 84 -10.98 1.55 7.36
CA LYS A 84 -12.05 2.22 6.61
C LYS A 84 -11.50 3.29 5.66
N SER A 85 -10.54 4.09 6.12
CA SER A 85 -9.88 5.12 5.30
C SER A 85 -9.12 4.48 4.13
N VAL A 86 -8.31 3.45 4.40
CA VAL A 86 -7.56 2.73 3.36
C VAL A 86 -8.49 2.11 2.31
N VAL A 87 -9.57 1.46 2.73
CA VAL A 87 -10.54 0.86 1.80
C VAL A 87 -11.24 1.93 0.98
N ASN A 88 -11.64 3.04 1.61
CA ASN A 88 -12.29 4.15 0.92
C ASN A 88 -11.37 4.74 -0.17
N ASP A 89 -10.11 5.02 0.17
CA ASP A 89 -9.14 5.58 -0.77
C ASP A 89 -8.90 4.64 -1.94
N ASN A 90 -8.69 3.34 -1.68
CA ASN A 90 -8.54 2.34 -2.74
C ASN A 90 -9.79 2.24 -3.63
N SER A 91 -10.99 2.33 -3.04
CA SER A 91 -12.25 2.26 -3.80
C SER A 91 -12.44 3.45 -4.75
N LEU A 92 -12.01 4.65 -4.34
CA LEU A 92 -12.05 5.86 -5.16
C LEU A 92 -11.08 5.74 -6.35
N MET A 93 -9.89 5.17 -6.12
CA MET A 93 -8.92 4.93 -7.20
C MET A 93 -9.49 3.98 -8.26
N ILE A 94 -10.06 2.85 -7.83
CA ILE A 94 -10.66 1.86 -8.76
C ILE A 94 -11.81 2.46 -9.58
N ARG A 95 -12.58 3.37 -8.99
CA ARG A 95 -13.69 4.05 -9.67
C ARG A 95 -13.25 5.18 -10.60
N ASN A 96 -11.95 5.49 -10.70
CA ASN A 96 -11.41 6.68 -11.38
C ASN A 96 -12.04 8.00 -10.89
N GLU A 97 -12.59 8.01 -9.67
CA GLU A 97 -13.11 9.20 -9.04
C GLU A 97 -11.91 9.91 -8.40
N LYS A 98 -11.34 10.88 -9.11
CA LYS A 98 -10.21 11.68 -8.58
C LYS A 98 -10.58 12.21 -7.21
N ILE A 99 -9.74 11.94 -6.21
CA ILE A 99 -9.76 12.69 -4.96
C ILE A 99 -9.41 14.14 -5.31
N GLY A 100 -10.44 14.95 -5.50
CA GLY A 100 -10.31 16.41 -5.50
C GLY A 100 -9.94 16.83 -4.10
N LEU A 101 -8.66 16.74 -3.75
CA LEU A 101 -8.12 17.48 -2.63
C LEU A 101 -8.04 18.94 -3.09
N GLY A 102 -9.02 19.73 -2.64
CA GLY A 102 -8.91 21.18 -2.60
C GLY A 102 -7.83 21.64 -1.62
#